data_AF-A0A524I7R7-F1
#
_entry.id   AF-A0A524I7R7-F1
#
_cell.length_a   1.000
_cell.length_b   1.000
_cell.length_c   1.000
_cell.angle_alpha   90.00
_cell.angle_beta   90.00
_cell.angle_gamma   90.00
#
_symmetry.space_group_name_H-M   'P 1'
#
loop_
_entity.id
_entity.type
_entity.pdbx_description
1 polymer ?
#
loop_
_entity_poly.entity_id
_entity_poly.type
_entity_poly.pdbx_seq_one_letter_code
_entity_poly.pdbx_strand_id
1 'polypeptide(L)'
;MQTLIVSRLLKRVVGQIHEKETSLWPPERKGHKDAARYVDALERAYRTVEGRFRKQETRGDRRRKMLIEFILSGETAIVAFLDPDIEGDFGGFRIGRRELLEVLPLSRHYVRENMHEIAIDSMDLSRREAEEMLKPLLPPALQQEGEKRERDEK
;
A
#
# COMPACT_ATOMS: atom_id res chain seq x y z
N MET A 1 -6.42 1.50 -4.44
CA MET A 1 -6.42 1.76 -2.99
C MET A 1 -5.29 2.71 -2.66
N GLN A 2 -5.48 3.64 -1.72
CA GLN A 2 -4.44 4.58 -1.31
C GLN A 2 -4.19 4.46 0.20
N THR A 3 -2.93 4.46 0.60
CA THR A 3 -2.49 4.43 2.00
C THR A 3 -1.58 5.60 2.28
N LEU A 4 -1.99 6.46 3.22
CA LEU A 4 -1.25 7.64 3.62
C LEU A 4 -0.56 7.40 4.96
N ILE A 5 0.78 7.53 4.99
CA ILE A 5 1.58 7.43 6.20
C ILE A 5 2.05 8.82 6.59
N VAL A 6 1.60 9.31 7.75
CA VAL A 6 2.05 10.57 8.35
C VAL A 6 2.62 10.26 9.73
N SER A 7 3.95 10.32 9.88
CA SER A 7 4.58 9.91 11.14
C SER A 7 5.89 10.65 11.42
N ARG A 8 6.12 10.98 12.69
CA ARG A 8 7.44 11.41 13.16
C ARG A 8 8.46 10.26 13.11
N LEU A 9 7.98 9.02 13.19
CA LEU A 9 8.75 7.78 13.28
C LEU A 9 8.56 6.92 12.03
N LEU A 10 8.61 7.53 10.83
CA LEU A 10 8.39 6.82 9.57
C LEU A 10 9.26 5.56 9.42
N LYS A 11 10.50 5.58 9.89
CA LYS A 11 11.39 4.41 9.94
C LYS A 11 10.75 3.22 10.66
N ARG A 12 10.09 3.45 11.80
CA ARG A 12 9.43 2.39 12.58
C ARG A 12 8.22 1.83 11.83
N VAL A 13 7.43 2.70 11.20
CA VAL A 13 6.28 2.28 10.39
C VAL A 13 6.74 1.41 9.22
N VAL A 14 7.77 1.82 8.49
CA VAL A 14 8.37 1.02 7.40
C VAL A 14 8.86 -0.32 7.92
N GLY A 15 9.52 -0.37 9.08
CA GLY A 15 9.95 -1.61 9.72
C GLY A 15 8.78 -2.55 10.06
N GLN A 16 7.68 -2.01 10.59
CA GLN A 16 6.47 -2.79 10.87
C GLN A 16 5.80 -3.33 9.60
N ILE A 17 5.78 -2.54 8.53
CA ILE A 17 5.28 -3.01 7.22
C ILE A 17 6.17 -4.15 6.70
N HIS A 18 7.49 -4.02 6.79
CA HIS A 18 8.43 -5.09 6.43
C HIS A 18 8.14 -6.36 7.23
N GLU A 19 8.11 -6.29 8.56
CA GLU A 19 7.81 -7.45 9.42
C GLU A 19 6.48 -8.13 9.04
N LYS A 20 5.44 -7.33 8.77
CA LYS A 20 4.13 -7.83 8.35
C LYS A 20 4.19 -8.51 6.97
N GLU A 21 4.83 -7.90 5.98
CA GLU A 21 4.97 -8.47 4.65
C GLU A 21 5.73 -9.80 4.68
N THR A 22 6.83 -9.88 5.42
CA THR A 22 7.61 -11.12 5.57
C THR A 22 6.79 -12.22 6.25
N SER A 23 5.95 -11.87 7.23
CA SER A 23 5.09 -12.85 7.90
C SER A 23 3.92 -13.31 7.03
N LEU A 24 3.31 -12.42 6.25
CA LEU A 24 2.18 -12.76 5.39
C LEU A 24 2.62 -13.51 4.14
N TRP A 25 3.83 -13.27 3.65
CA TRP A 25 4.33 -13.80 2.39
C TRP A 25 5.61 -14.63 2.58
N PRO A 26 5.53 -15.79 3.27
CA PRO A 26 6.68 -16.67 3.44
C PRO A 26 7.14 -17.27 2.09
N PRO A 27 8.38 -17.78 1.98
CA PRO A 27 9.01 -18.20 0.72
C PRO A 27 8.18 -19.13 -0.18
N GLU A 28 7.37 -19.98 0.43
CA GLU A 28 6.50 -20.96 -0.21
C GLU A 28 5.18 -20.36 -0.73
N ARG A 29 4.78 -19.17 -0.26
CA ARG A 29 3.51 -18.54 -0.65
C ARG A 29 3.65 -17.84 -1.99
N LYS A 30 2.68 -18.07 -2.88
CA LYS A 30 2.55 -17.30 -4.13
C LYS A 30 2.47 -15.81 -3.78
N GLY A 31 3.37 -15.01 -4.36
CA GLY A 31 3.48 -13.57 -4.05
C GLY A 31 4.73 -13.20 -3.25
N HIS A 32 5.46 -14.17 -2.67
CA HIS A 32 6.70 -13.90 -1.91
C HIS A 32 7.71 -13.01 -2.65
N LYS A 33 8.01 -13.32 -3.91
CA LYS A 33 8.95 -12.52 -4.73
C LYS A 33 8.47 -11.09 -4.94
N ASP A 34 7.16 -10.88 -5.07
CA ASP A 34 6.57 -9.55 -5.22
C ASP A 34 6.59 -8.80 -3.88
N ALA A 35 6.35 -9.49 -2.76
CA ALA A 35 6.45 -8.95 -1.41
C ALA A 35 7.87 -8.44 -1.11
N ALA A 36 8.89 -9.24 -1.43
CA ALA A 36 10.29 -8.83 -1.27
C ALA A 36 10.61 -7.57 -2.10
N ARG A 37 10.17 -7.55 -3.37
CA ARG A 37 10.34 -6.37 -4.25
C ARG A 37 9.61 -5.14 -3.72
N TYR A 38 8.41 -5.33 -3.16
CA TYR A 38 7.62 -4.26 -2.57
C TYR A 38 8.31 -3.68 -1.33
N VAL A 39 8.82 -4.52 -0.43
CA VAL A 39 9.58 -4.09 0.76
C VAL A 39 10.83 -3.32 0.34
N ASP A 40 11.59 -3.83 -0.63
CA ASP A 40 12.78 -3.16 -1.14
C ASP A 40 12.48 -1.78 -1.71
N ALA A 41 11.37 -1.64 -2.46
CA ALA A 41 10.92 -0.36 -3.01
C ALA A 41 10.43 0.61 -1.92
N LEU A 42 9.70 0.10 -0.93
CA LEU A 42 9.26 0.88 0.22
C LEU A 42 10.46 1.45 0.99
N GLU A 43 11.50 0.66 1.21
CA GLU A 43 12.72 1.12 1.88
C GLU A 43 13.47 2.18 1.08
N ARG A 44 13.56 2.04 -0.25
CA ARG A 44 14.15 3.06 -1.12
C ARG A 44 13.35 4.36 -1.09
N ALA A 45 12.03 4.28 -1.24
CA ALA A 45 11.15 5.44 -1.16
C ALA A 45 11.29 6.15 0.20
N TYR A 46 11.34 5.39 1.30
CA TYR A 46 11.62 5.91 2.63
C TYR A 46 12.97 6.65 2.70
N ARG A 47 14.06 6.07 2.17
CA ARG A 47 15.38 6.72 2.19
C ARG A 47 15.37 8.05 1.43
N THR A 48 14.62 8.13 0.33
CA THR A 48 14.42 9.39 -0.42
C THR A 48 13.67 10.43 0.42
N VAL A 49 12.54 10.06 1.03
CA VAL A 49 11.77 10.96 1.93
C VAL A 49 12.63 11.44 3.10
N GLU A 50 13.37 10.53 3.74
CA GLU A 50 14.28 10.85 4.84
C GLU A 50 15.40 11.81 4.39
N GLY A 51 15.98 11.56 3.22
CA GLY A 51 17.02 12.41 2.65
C GLY A 51 16.54 13.82 2.33
N ARG A 52 15.30 13.97 1.84
CA ARG A 52 14.68 15.28 1.58
C ARG A 52 14.34 16.01 2.88
N PHE A 53 13.76 15.30 3.83
CA PHE A 53 13.41 15.86 5.14
C PHE A 53 14.64 16.43 5.87
N ARG A 54 15.78 15.75 5.82
CA ARG A 54 17.04 16.24 6.41
C ARG A 54 17.58 17.51 5.76
N LYS A 55 17.27 17.74 4.48
CA LYS A 55 17.71 18.93 3.72
C LYS A 55 16.78 20.13 3.92
N GLN A 56 15.55 19.91 4.33
CA GLN A 56 14.61 20.98 4.63
C GLN A 56 14.86 21.52 6.04
N GLU A 57 15.15 22.82 6.17
CA GLU A 57 15.11 23.54 7.44
C GLU A 57 13.66 23.74 7.90
N THR A 58 12.94 22.66 8.19
CA THR A 58 11.54 22.74 8.62
C THR A 58 11.44 23.17 10.08
N ARG A 59 11.11 24.45 10.30
CA ARG A 59 10.82 25.06 11.63
C ARG A 59 9.44 24.69 12.24
N GLY A 60 8.67 23.79 11.63
CA GLY A 60 7.28 23.49 12.04
C GLY A 60 6.92 22.00 12.09
N ASP A 61 6.47 21.43 10.97
CA ASP A 61 6.03 20.03 10.93
C ASP A 61 7.23 19.08 10.83
N ARG A 62 7.44 18.28 11.88
CA ARG A 62 8.50 17.25 11.94
C ARG A 62 8.02 15.86 11.48
N ARG A 63 6.78 15.75 10.99
CA ARG A 63 6.23 14.50 10.48
C ARG A 63 6.72 14.28 9.05
N ARG A 64 7.20 13.08 8.79
CA ARG A 64 7.49 12.61 7.43
C ARG A 64 6.22 12.01 6.84
N LYS A 65 6.07 12.16 5.54
CA LYS A 65 4.85 11.84 4.81
C LYS A 65 5.22 10.88 3.67
N MET A 66 4.38 9.89 3.43
CA MET A 66 4.49 9.00 2.29
C MET A 66 3.10 8.56 1.87
N LEU A 67 2.85 8.55 0.56
CA LEU A 67 1.64 8.02 -0.02
C LEU A 67 1.99 6.77 -0.81
N ILE A 68 1.23 5.69 -0.59
CA ILE A 68 1.35 4.44 -1.33
C ILE A 68 0.05 4.23 -2.09
N GLU A 69 0.14 4.05 -3.41
CA GLU A 69 -1.02 3.81 -4.27
C GLU A 69 -0.93 2.42 -4.89
N PHE A 70 -1.94 1.60 -4.61
CA PHE A 70 -2.15 0.31 -5.25
C PHE A 70 -3.14 0.48 -6.40
N ILE A 71 -2.67 0.23 -7.61
CA ILE A 71 -3.43 0.38 -8.85
C ILE A 71 -3.57 -1.00 -9.49
N LEU A 72 -4.82 -1.46 -9.56
CA LEU A 72 -5.17 -2.74 -10.15
C LEU A 72 -6.26 -2.51 -11.21
N SER A 73 -5.91 -2.75 -12.47
CA SER A 73 -6.81 -2.69 -13.61
C SER A 73 -6.78 -4.00 -14.41
N GLY A 74 -7.62 -4.10 -15.45
CA GLY A 74 -7.58 -5.24 -16.38
C GLY A 74 -6.20 -5.42 -17.02
N GLU A 75 -5.44 -4.34 -17.20
CA GLU A 75 -4.16 -4.32 -17.91
C GLU A 75 -2.96 -4.05 -17.01
N THR A 76 -3.18 -3.47 -15.82
CA THR A 76 -2.10 -2.93 -14.97
C THR A 76 -2.19 -3.46 -13.54
N ALA A 77 -1.04 -3.80 -12.96
CA ALA A 77 -0.89 -4.06 -11.52
C ALA A 77 0.40 -3.40 -11.05
N ILE A 78 0.27 -2.22 -10.45
CA ILE A 78 1.42 -1.43 -10.00
C ILE A 78 1.19 -0.91 -8.60
N VAL A 79 2.29 -0.70 -7.89
CA VAL A 79 2.35 0.07 -6.65
C VAL A 79 3.20 1.31 -6.91
N ALA A 80 2.67 2.48 -6.57
CA ALA A 80 3.41 3.74 -6.67
C ALA A 80 3.66 4.30 -5.27
N PHE A 81 4.89 4.75 -5.04
CA PHE A 81 5.30 5.46 -3.83
C PHE A 81 5.47 6.93 -4.18
N LEU A 82 4.85 7.80 -3.38
CA LEU A 82 4.86 9.24 -3.63
C LEU A 82 5.21 10.01 -2.35
N ASP A 83 5.82 11.17 -2.55
CA ASP A 83 6.06 12.19 -1.54
C ASP A 83 4.95 13.25 -1.66
N PRO A 84 3.95 13.26 -0.77
CA PRO A 84 2.79 14.12 -0.89
C PRO A 84 2.97 15.45 -0.14
N ASP A 85 2.54 16.53 -0.78
CA ASP A 85 2.18 17.75 -0.08
C ASP A 85 0.81 17.55 0.58
N ILE A 86 0.78 17.57 1.91
CA ILE A 86 -0.43 17.37 2.70
C ILE A 86 -0.73 18.63 3.49
N GLU A 87 -1.95 19.13 3.32
CA GLU A 87 -2.55 20.17 4.15
C GLU A 87 -3.62 19.57 5.08
N GLY A 88 -3.85 20.25 6.20
CA GLY A 88 -4.81 19.84 7.24
C GLY A 88 -4.19 19.06 8.41
N ASP A 89 -5.00 18.85 9.45
CA ASP A 89 -4.70 18.00 10.60
C ASP A 89 -6.01 17.36 11.10
N PHE A 90 -5.92 16.32 11.95
CA PHE A 90 -7.02 15.57 12.59
C PHE A 90 -8.46 16.01 12.22
N GLY A 91 -9.02 15.39 11.15
CA GLY A 91 -10.38 15.65 10.65
C GLY A 91 -10.51 15.56 9.13
N GLY A 92 -9.40 15.69 8.41
CA GLY A 92 -9.33 15.43 6.97
C GLY A 92 -8.01 15.89 6.37
N PHE A 93 -7.25 14.97 5.78
CA PHE A 93 -6.06 15.32 5.02
C PHE A 93 -6.45 15.68 3.59
N ARG A 94 -5.97 16.83 3.11
CA ARG A 94 -6.03 17.18 1.70
C ARG A 94 -4.68 16.93 1.07
N ILE A 95 -4.63 15.96 0.15
CA ILE A 95 -3.43 15.68 -0.63
C ILE A 95 -3.41 16.64 -1.81
N GLY A 96 -2.44 17.56 -1.82
CA GLY A 96 -2.19 18.51 -2.90
C GLY A 96 -1.31 17.89 -3.97
N ARG A 97 -0.10 18.44 -4.15
CA ARG A 97 0.89 17.91 -5.08
C ARG A 97 1.42 16.57 -4.60
N ARG A 98 1.77 15.69 -5.54
CA ARG A 98 2.43 14.41 -5.28
C ARG A 98 3.65 14.32 -6.17
N GLU A 99 4.81 14.08 -5.58
CA GLU A 99 6.01 13.77 -6.35
C GLU A 99 6.22 12.26 -6.39
N LEU A 100 6.41 11.72 -7.58
CA LEU A 100 6.65 10.29 -7.76
C LEU A 100 8.04 9.94 -7.22
N LEU A 101 8.11 8.95 -6.33
CA LEU A 101 9.36 8.40 -5.82
C LEU A 101 9.74 7.13 -6.56
N GLU A 102 8.79 6.21 -6.71
CA GLU A 102 9.03 4.92 -7.34
C GLU A 102 7.72 4.33 -7.88
N VAL A 103 7.79 3.59 -9.01
CA VAL A 103 6.69 2.77 -9.55
C VAL A 103 7.17 1.34 -9.67
N LEU A 104 6.41 0.41 -9.13
CA LEU A 104 6.76 -0.99 -9.08
C LEU A 104 5.66 -1.84 -9.72
N PRO A 105 5.91 -2.41 -10.91
CA PRO A 105 5.05 -3.44 -11.48
C PRO A 105 5.17 -4.75 -10.69
N LEU A 106 4.04 -5.27 -10.24
CA LEU A 106 3.90 -6.50 -9.44
C LEU A 106 2.86 -7.42 -10.08
N SER A 107 2.78 -8.67 -9.62
CA SER A 107 1.70 -9.54 -10.10
C SER A 107 0.33 -9.03 -9.64
N ARG A 108 -0.69 -9.19 -10.50
CA ARG A 108 -2.09 -8.90 -10.16
C ARG A 108 -2.54 -9.64 -8.89
N HIS A 109 -2.10 -10.89 -8.74
CA HIS A 109 -2.42 -11.70 -7.58
C HIS A 109 -1.90 -11.04 -6.30
N TYR A 110 -0.63 -10.67 -6.25
CA TYR A 110 -0.06 -10.03 -5.08
C TYR A 110 -0.74 -8.69 -4.78
N VAL A 111 -0.91 -7.82 -5.78
CA VAL A 111 -1.55 -6.50 -5.57
C VAL A 111 -2.97 -6.67 -5.03
N ARG A 112 -3.76 -7.59 -5.60
CA ARG A 112 -5.12 -7.84 -5.15
C ARG A 112 -5.15 -8.34 -3.70
N GLU A 113 -4.41 -9.41 -3.41
CA GLU A 113 -4.42 -9.99 -2.06
C GLU A 113 -3.85 -9.02 -1.03
N ASN A 114 -2.80 -8.26 -1.34
CA ASN A 114 -2.28 -7.24 -0.43
C ASN A 114 -3.32 -6.13 -0.17
N MET A 115 -4.07 -5.69 -1.18
CA MET A 115 -5.20 -4.77 -0.96
C MET A 115 -6.24 -5.33 0.04
N HIS A 116 -6.53 -6.64 0.00
CA HIS A 116 -7.41 -7.28 0.99
C HIS A 116 -6.78 -7.26 2.39
N GLU A 117 -5.51 -7.64 2.53
CA GLU A 117 -4.81 -7.65 3.82
C GLU A 117 -4.72 -6.26 4.46
N ILE A 118 -4.55 -5.20 3.64
CA ILE A 118 -4.56 -3.81 4.14
C ILE A 118 -5.98 -3.42 4.57
N ALA A 119 -7.01 -3.79 3.82
CA ALA A 119 -8.39 -3.49 4.18
C ALA A 119 -8.80 -4.14 5.51
N ILE A 120 -8.48 -5.43 5.68
CA ILE A 120 -8.73 -6.19 6.92
C ILE A 120 -8.08 -5.48 8.11
N ASP A 121 -6.81 -5.13 7.98
CA ASP A 121 -6.02 -4.54 9.08
C ASP A 121 -6.38 -3.09 9.38
N SER A 122 -6.67 -2.29 8.35
CA SER A 122 -6.88 -0.84 8.51
C SER A 122 -8.31 -0.49 8.92
N MET A 123 -9.27 -1.38 8.65
CA MET A 123 -10.69 -1.13 8.84
C MET A 123 -11.36 -2.13 9.79
N ASP A 124 -10.59 -3.04 10.39
CA ASP A 124 -11.09 -4.10 11.28
C ASP A 124 -12.19 -4.96 10.63
N LEU A 125 -11.98 -5.32 9.35
CA LEU A 125 -12.93 -6.07 8.54
C LEU A 125 -12.59 -7.55 8.53
N SER A 126 -13.60 -8.42 8.50
CA SER A 126 -13.41 -9.82 8.12
C SER A 126 -12.96 -9.96 6.66
N ARG A 127 -12.39 -11.12 6.32
CA ARG A 127 -11.97 -11.44 4.93
C ARG A 127 -13.11 -11.22 3.92
N ARG A 128 -14.33 -11.66 4.27
CA ARG A 128 -15.52 -11.50 3.42
C ARG A 128 -15.94 -10.04 3.29
N GLU A 129 -15.92 -9.27 4.37
CA GLU A 129 -16.27 -7.84 4.32
C GLU A 129 -15.25 -7.04 3.49
N ALA A 130 -13.95 -7.35 3.62
CA ALA A 130 -12.91 -6.76 2.79
C ALA A 130 -13.09 -7.11 1.31
N GLU A 131 -13.54 -8.32 1.00
CA GLU A 131 -13.87 -8.73 -0.38
C GLU A 131 -15.05 -7.96 -0.96
N GLU A 132 -16.16 -7.90 -0.24
CA GLU A 132 -17.34 -7.13 -0.65
C GLU A 132 -17.03 -5.64 -0.81
N MET A 133 -16.23 -5.06 0.08
CA MET A 133 -15.82 -3.66 0.01
C MET A 133 -14.93 -3.38 -1.22
N LEU A 134 -14.02 -4.30 -1.55
CA LEU A 134 -13.10 -4.11 -2.66
C LEU A 134 -13.72 -4.48 -4.02
N LYS A 135 -14.75 -5.33 -4.07
CA LYS A 135 -15.39 -5.80 -5.30
C LYS A 135 -15.81 -4.67 -6.25
N PRO A 136 -16.45 -3.56 -5.81
CA PRO A 136 -16.80 -2.43 -6.68
C PRO A 136 -15.59 -1.67 -7.23
N LEU A 137 -14.44 -1.76 -6.55
CA LEU A 137 -13.20 -1.08 -6.93
C LEU A 137 -12.33 -1.92 -7.88
N LEU A 138 -12.68 -3.19 -8.06
CA LEU A 138 -11.99 -4.10 -8.97
C LEU A 138 -12.57 -4.03 -10.39
N PRO A 139 -11.74 -4.20 -11.43
CA PRO A 139 -12.20 -4.38 -12.81
C PRO A 139 -13.20 -5.55 -12.93
N PRO A 140 -14.21 -5.48 -13.83
CA PRO A 140 -15.21 -6.53 -13.99
C PRO A 140 -14.62 -7.94 -14.20
N ALA A 141 -13.53 -8.05 -14.96
CA ALA A 141 -12.83 -9.32 -15.20
C ALA A 141 -12.27 -9.97 -13.92
N LEU A 142 -11.95 -9.17 -12.90
CA LEU A 142 -11.41 -9.64 -11.62
C LEU A 142 -12.51 -9.87 -10.56
N GLN A 143 -13.73 -9.36 -10.79
CA GLN A 143 -14.87 -9.61 -9.91
C GLN A 143 -15.37 -11.06 -10.01
N GLN A 144 -15.25 -11.69 -11.18
CA GLN A 144 -15.72 -13.06 -11.44
C GLN A 144 -14.78 -14.15 -10.88
N GLU A 145 -13.50 -13.84 -10.64
CA GLU A 145 -12.55 -14.80 -10.05
C GLU A 145 -12.85 -15.10 -8.58
N GLY A 146 -13.45 -14.16 -7.84
CA GLY A 146 -13.91 -14.38 -6.46
C GLY A 146 -15.11 -15.32 -6.39
N GLU A 147 -16.08 -15.16 -7.30
CA GLU A 147 -17.31 -15.97 -7.35
C GLU A 147 -17.07 -17.43 -7.74
N LYS A 148 -15.95 -17.72 -8.42
CA LYS A 148 -15.55 -19.10 -8.73
C LYS A 148 -14.99 -19.83 -7.51
N ARG A 149 -14.24 -19.14 -6.64
CA ARG A 149 -13.69 -19.71 -5.41
C ARG A 149 -14.77 -20.08 -4.39
N GLU A 150 -15.79 -19.23 -4.23
CA GLU A 150 -16.93 -19.53 -3.33
C GLU A 150 -17.77 -20.75 -3.76
N ARG A 151 -17.72 -21.15 -5.03
CA ARG A 151 -18.40 -22.36 -5.52
C ARG A 151 -17.60 -23.64 -5.31
N ASP A 152 -16.27 -23.54 -5.23
CA ASP A 152 -15.39 -24.69 -5.04
C ASP A 152 -15.21 -25.03 -3.54
N GLU A 153 -15.60 -24.12 -2.62
CA GLU A 153 -15.55 -24.30 -1.16
C GLU A 153 -16.90 -24.71 -0.53
N LYS A 154 -17.94 -24.96 -1.33
CA LYS A 154 -19.25 -25.49 -0.90
C LYS A 154 -19.47 -26.92 -1.37
#